data_AF-A0A349SJG4-F1
#
_entry.id   AF-A0A349SJG4-F1
#
_cell.length_a   1.000
_cell.length_b   1.000
_cell.length_c   1.000
_cell.angle_alpha   90.00
_cell.angle_beta   90.00
_cell.angle_gamma   90.00
#
_symmetry.space_group_name_H-M   'P 1'
#
loop_
_entity.id
_entity.type
_entity.pdbx_description
1 polymer ?
#
loop_
_entity_poly.entity_id
_entity_poly.type
_entity_poly.pdbx_seq_one_letter_code
_entity_poly.pdbx_strand_id
1 'polypeptide(L)'
;MDIGPETSNDLVADIQTVEHELAEFDSDLGSRPRWLVLNKVDLMSDEEADQILRTLVDSLSWTSPSFAVSGFTGKGCRGVMLGVQRWLTQQDQSAQQ
;
A
#
# COMPACT_ATOMS: atom_id res chain seq x y z
N MET A 1 -4.92 -0.67 -2.18
CA MET A 1 -5.36 -1.02 -3.54
C MET A 1 -6.00 -2.39 -3.50
N ASP A 2 -7.18 -2.54 -4.07
CA ASP A 2 -7.90 -3.81 -4.11
C ASP A 2 -7.61 -4.57 -5.42
N ILE A 3 -7.32 -5.86 -5.31
CA ILE A 3 -7.13 -6.77 -6.44
C ILE A 3 -8.31 -7.74 -6.56
N GLY A 4 -8.80 -7.97 -7.77
CA GLY A 4 -9.94 -8.82 -8.01
C GLY A 4 -10.33 -8.85 -9.49
N PRO A 5 -11.35 -9.64 -9.85
CA PRO A 5 -11.81 -9.78 -11.24
C PRO A 5 -12.27 -8.47 -11.87
N GLU A 6 -12.73 -7.53 -11.05
CA GLU A 6 -13.15 -6.19 -11.44
C GLU A 6 -12.01 -5.16 -11.48
N THR A 7 -10.81 -5.52 -11.03
CA THR A 7 -9.69 -4.59 -11.01
C THR A 7 -9.21 -4.32 -12.43
N SER A 8 -8.84 -3.07 -12.71
CA SER A 8 -8.33 -2.69 -14.03
C SER A 8 -7.12 -3.54 -14.39
N ASN A 9 -6.92 -3.77 -15.69
CA ASN A 9 -5.81 -4.58 -16.17
C ASN A 9 -4.45 -3.88 -15.99
N ASP A 10 -4.43 -2.61 -15.53
CA ASP A 10 -3.25 -1.80 -15.30
C ASP A 10 -3.27 -1.19 -13.89
N LEU A 11 -2.75 -1.97 -12.94
CA LEU A 11 -2.70 -1.56 -11.54
C LEU A 11 -1.80 -0.35 -11.31
N VAL A 12 -0.80 -0.15 -12.17
CA VAL A 12 0.13 0.98 -12.08
C VAL A 12 -0.59 2.27 -12.44
N ALA A 13 -1.37 2.26 -13.52
CA ALA A 13 -2.20 3.38 -13.91
C ALA A 13 -3.21 3.76 -12.83
N ASP A 14 -3.91 2.78 -12.25
CA ASP A 14 -4.87 3.02 -11.16
C ASP A 14 -4.21 3.73 -9.96
N ILE A 15 -3.02 3.26 -9.56
CA ILE A 15 -2.29 3.89 -8.46
C ILE A 15 -1.93 5.33 -8.84
N GLN A 16 -1.35 5.57 -10.02
CA GLN A 16 -0.98 6.91 -10.49
C GLN A 16 -2.18 7.86 -10.56
N THR A 17 -3.36 7.37 -10.99
CA THR A 17 -4.60 8.16 -10.98
C THR A 17 -4.97 8.58 -9.56
N VAL A 18 -4.97 7.66 -8.59
CA VAL A 18 -5.25 7.98 -7.19
C VAL A 18 -4.21 8.96 -6.62
N GLU A 19 -2.93 8.82 -6.98
CA GLU A 19 -1.89 9.77 -6.57
C GLU A 19 -2.15 11.17 -7.11
N HIS A 20 -2.56 11.28 -8.37
CA HIS A 20 -2.86 12.55 -9.01
C HIS A 20 -4.08 13.23 -8.37
N GLU A 21 -5.18 12.48 -8.19
CA GLU A 21 -6.41 12.98 -7.56
C GLU A 21 -6.15 13.46 -6.12
N LEU A 22 -5.33 12.74 -5.35
CA LEU A 22 -4.93 13.15 -4.00
C LEU A 22 -4.13 14.46 -4.01
N ALA A 23 -3.21 14.63 -4.96
CA ALA A 23 -2.41 15.84 -5.10
C ALA A 23 -3.24 17.05 -5.55
N GLU A 24 -4.26 16.84 -6.39
CA GLU A 24 -5.21 17.89 -6.79
C GLU A 24 -6.17 18.27 -5.65
N PHE A 25 -6.57 17.30 -4.82
CA PHE A 25 -7.49 17.53 -3.71
C PHE A 25 -6.83 18.32 -2.57
N ASP A 26 -5.63 17.91 -2.14
CA ASP A 26 -4.90 18.57 -1.06
C ASP A 26 -3.39 18.29 -1.20
N SER A 27 -2.62 19.34 -1.48
CA SER A 27 -1.17 19.23 -1.65
C SER A 27 -0.44 18.82 -0.37
N ASP A 28 -0.98 19.12 0.82
CA ASP A 28 -0.42 18.65 2.09
C ASP A 28 -0.61 17.13 2.20
N LEU A 29 -1.77 16.62 1.80
CA LEU A 29 -2.08 15.19 1.83
C LEU A 29 -1.23 14.38 0.85
N GLY A 30 -0.97 14.93 -0.35
CA GLY A 30 -0.08 14.33 -1.34
C GLY A 30 1.38 14.22 -0.87
N SER A 31 1.82 15.11 0.03
CA SER A 31 3.20 15.13 0.55
C SER A 31 3.43 14.15 1.71
N ARG A 32 2.37 13.59 2.30
CA ARG A 32 2.51 12.69 3.45
C ARG A 32 3.17 11.37 3.04
N PRO A 33 3.92 10.73 3.96
CA PRO A 33 4.44 9.39 3.72
C PRO A 33 3.28 8.42 3.51
N ARG A 34 3.37 7.62 2.43
CA ARG A 34 2.31 6.71 1.98
C ARG A 34 2.84 5.29 1.94
N TRP A 35 1.97 4.34 2.25
CA TRP A 35 2.27 2.91 2.27
C TRP A 35 1.44 2.20 1.22
N LEU A 36 2.04 1.22 0.54
CA LEU A 36 1.33 0.43 -0.47
C LEU A 36 0.71 -0.80 0.20
N VAL A 37 -0.62 -0.86 0.26
CA VAL A 37 -1.32 -2.02 0.81
C VAL A 37 -2.14 -2.66 -0.29
N LEU A 38 -1.70 -3.82 -0.77
CA LEU A 38 -2.41 -4.65 -1.73
C LEU A 38 -3.39 -5.53 -0.96
N ASN A 39 -4.69 -5.30 -1.16
CA ASN A 39 -5.78 -5.93 -0.43
C ASN A 39 -6.57 -6.88 -1.33
N LYS A 40 -7.24 -7.88 -0.73
CA LYS A 40 -7.94 -9.01 -1.39
C LYS A 40 -7.02 -10.09 -1.98
N VAL A 41 -5.84 -10.31 -1.36
CA VAL A 41 -4.92 -11.38 -1.79
C VAL A 41 -5.48 -12.80 -1.60
N ASP A 42 -6.62 -12.95 -0.93
CA ASP A 42 -7.33 -14.23 -0.79
C ASP A 42 -7.92 -14.75 -2.11
N LEU A 43 -8.00 -13.91 -3.15
CA LEU A 43 -8.47 -14.29 -4.48
C LEU A 43 -7.39 -14.93 -5.37
N MET A 44 -6.17 -15.13 -4.85
CA MET A 44 -5.02 -15.63 -5.61
C MET A 44 -4.05 -16.41 -4.71
N SER A 45 -3.04 -17.03 -5.33
CA SER A 45 -1.94 -17.67 -4.61
C SER A 45 -0.97 -16.65 -4.00
N ASP A 46 -0.18 -17.12 -3.04
CA ASP A 46 0.85 -16.32 -2.38
C ASP A 46 1.93 -15.87 -3.37
N GLU A 47 2.30 -16.74 -4.31
CA GLU A 47 3.26 -16.44 -5.37
C GLU A 47 2.74 -15.35 -6.33
N GLU A 48 1.46 -15.40 -6.69
CA GLU A 48 0.83 -14.38 -7.54
C GLU A 48 0.78 -13.03 -6.82
N ALA A 49 0.36 -13.02 -5.55
CA ALA A 49 0.31 -11.80 -4.74
C ALA A 49 1.70 -11.17 -4.58
N ASP A 50 2.72 -11.98 -4.32
CA ASP A 50 4.11 -11.53 -4.21
C ASP A 50 4.64 -10.99 -5.55
N GLN A 51 4.30 -11.65 -6.67
CA GLN A 51 4.72 -11.20 -7.99
C GLN A 51 4.08 -9.85 -8.34
N ILE A 52 2.78 -9.68 -8.09
CA ILE A 52 2.08 -8.40 -8.32
C ILE A 52 2.69 -7.30 -7.45
N LEU A 53 2.91 -7.58 -6.16
CA LEU A 53 3.47 -6.60 -5.23
C LEU A 53 4.87 -6.15 -5.68
N ARG A 54 5.73 -7.08 -6.12
CA ARG A 54 7.06 -6.77 -6.65
C ARG A 54 6.98 -5.94 -7.92
N THR A 55 6.13 -6.33 -8.87
CA THR A 55 5.93 -5.56 -10.10
C THR A 55 5.48 -4.13 -9.80
N LEU A 56 4.55 -3.94 -8.85
CA LEU A 56 4.12 -2.61 -8.44
C LEU A 56 5.25 -1.79 -7.80
N VAL A 57 6.01 -2.40 -6.89
CA VAL A 57 7.15 -1.75 -6.24
C VAL A 57 8.18 -1.30 -7.27
N ASP A 58 8.52 -2.16 -8.23
CA ASP A 58 9.52 -1.88 -9.26
C ASP A 58 9.00 -0.81 -10.25
N SER A 59 7.79 -0.97 -10.78
CA SER A 59 7.21 -0.05 -11.77
C SER A 59 6.96 1.36 -11.22
N LEU A 60 6.56 1.46 -9.95
CA LEU A 60 6.34 2.76 -9.29
C LEU A 60 7.61 3.32 -8.63
N SER A 61 8.72 2.57 -8.65
CA SER A 61 9.92 2.90 -7.86
C SER A 61 9.57 3.16 -6.39
N TRP A 62 8.67 2.36 -5.83
CA TRP A 62 8.09 2.57 -4.51
C TRP A 62 9.10 2.27 -3.42
N THR A 63 9.42 3.27 -2.59
CA THR A 63 10.47 3.17 -1.54
C THR A 63 9.92 2.96 -0.14
N SER A 64 8.61 3.16 0.05
CA SER A 64 7.95 3.04 1.36
C SER A 64 7.46 1.62 1.61
N PRO A 65 7.07 1.27 2.84
CA PRO A 65 6.57 -0.07 3.16
C PRO A 65 5.43 -0.52 2.23
N SER A 66 5.49 -1.77 1.82
CA SER A 66 4.48 -2.43 1.01
C SER A 66 4.01 -3.74 1.66
N PHE A 67 2.72 -4.04 1.55
CA PHE A 67 2.09 -5.18 2.22
C PHE A 67 1.06 -5.86 1.32
N ALA A 68 1.03 -7.19 1.36
CA ALA A 68 -0.03 -8.00 0.77
C ALA A 68 -0.97 -8.49 1.88
N VAL A 69 -2.26 -8.17 1.80
CA VAL A 69 -3.24 -8.43 2.86
C VAL A 69 -4.59 -8.90 2.31
N SER A 70 -5.37 -9.51 3.19
CA SER A 70 -6.79 -9.78 2.97
C SER A 70 -7.58 -9.29 4.17
N GLY A 71 -8.37 -8.24 3.98
CA GLY A 71 -9.30 -7.77 5.00
C GLY A 71 -10.37 -8.80 5.36
N PHE A 72 -10.70 -9.72 4.45
CA PHE A 72 -11.69 -10.77 4.68
C PHE A 72 -11.17 -11.91 5.56
N THR A 73 -9.96 -12.41 5.29
CA THR A 73 -9.36 -13.52 6.05
C THR A 73 -8.51 -13.07 7.23
N GLY A 74 -8.13 -11.78 7.27
CA GLY A 74 -7.17 -11.23 8.23
C GLY A 74 -5.70 -11.51 7.90
N LYS A 75 -5.41 -12.19 6.77
CA LYS A 75 -4.05 -12.47 6.31
C LYS A 75 -3.28 -11.15 6.11
N GLY A 76 -2.05 -11.09 6.62
CA GLY A 76 -1.17 -9.92 6.46
C GLY A 76 -1.55 -8.67 7.26
N CYS A 77 -2.80 -8.55 7.74
CA CYS A 77 -3.27 -7.38 8.50
C CYS A 77 -2.45 -7.12 9.78
N ARG A 78 -2.01 -8.18 10.46
CA ARG A 78 -1.13 -8.05 11.63
C ARG A 78 0.21 -7.41 11.29
N GLY A 79 0.76 -7.70 10.13
CA GLY A 79 2.00 -7.07 9.64
C GLY A 79 1.83 -5.56 9.45
N VAL A 80 0.73 -5.15 8.84
CA VAL A 80 0.38 -3.73 8.65
C VAL A 80 0.24 -3.02 10.00
N MET A 81 -0.54 -3.58 10.93
CA MET A 81 -0.75 -2.99 12.26
C MET A 81 0.56 -2.79 13.02
N LEU A 82 1.43 -3.80 13.03
CA LEU A 82 2.75 -3.71 13.65
C LEU A 82 3.66 -2.69 12.97
N GLY A 83 3.60 -2.62 11.64
CA GLY A 83 4.28 -1.59 10.88
C GLY A 83 3.85 -0.20 11.33
N VAL A 84 2.55 0.07 11.30
CA VAL A 84 1.98 1.38 11.67
C VAL A 84 2.36 1.74 13.10
N GLN A 85 2.26 0.80 14.04
CA GLN A 85 2.68 1.03 15.42
C GLN A 85 4.15 1.47 15.51
N ARG A 86 5.06 0.78 14.82
CA ARG A 86 6.49 1.11 14.81
C ARG A 86 6.73 2.50 14.22
N TRP A 87 6.04 2.84 13.14
CA TRP A 87 6.15 4.13 12.48
C TRP A 87 5.67 5.28 13.38
N LEU A 88 4.48 5.14 13.99
CA LEU A 88 3.96 6.13 14.95
C LEU A 88 4.89 6.31 16.16
N THR A 89 5.39 5.20 16.71
CA THR A 89 6.32 5.25 17.86
C THR A 89 7.62 6.00 17.52
N GLN A 90 8.14 5.84 16.30
CA GLN A 90 9.33 6.58 15.85
C GLN A 90 9.04 8.07 15.65
N GLN A 91 7.86 8.42 15.14
CA GLN A 91 7.46 9.82 14.98
C GLN A 91 7.35 10.55 16.33
N ASP A 92 6.70 9.92 17.32
CA ASP A 92 6.55 10.49 18.66
C ASP A 92 7.91 10.75 19.34
N GLN A 93 8.87 9.84 19.18
CA GLN A 93 10.22 10.00 19.72
C GLN A 93 11.00 11.12 19.03
N SER A 94 10.81 11.29 17.72
CA SER A 94 11.46 12.33 16.93
C SER A 94 10.93 13.73 17.25
N ALA A 95 9.66 13.83 17.62
CA ALA A 95 9.01 15.09 18.00
C ALA A 95 9.36 15.56 19.43
N GLN A 96 9.97 14.69 20.25
CA GLN A 96 10.36 14.97 21.64
C GLN A 96 11.85 15.33 21.80
N GLN A 97 12.63 15.36 20.72
CA GLN A 97 14.04 15.80 20.68
C GLN A 97 14.15 17.17 20.01
#